data_AF-A0A221VXK0-F1
#
_entry.id   AF-A0A221VXK0-F1
#
_cell.length_a   1.000
_cell.length_b   1.000
_cell.length_c   1.000
_cell.angle_alpha   90.00
_cell.angle_beta   90.00
_cell.angle_gamma   90.00
#
_symmetry.space_group_name_H-M   'P 1'
#
loop_
_entity.id
_entity.type
_entity.pdbx_description
1 polymer ?
#
loop_
_entity_poly.entity_id
_entity_poly.type
_entity_poly.pdbx_seq_one_letter_code
_entity_poly.pdbx_strand_id
1 'polypeptide(L)'
;MSAEKDIWNIELTDELVASLDQLPPERRHEALDHLNRGRAAMAAARDALVASARDMERMVDHLRPMLIAAETEDRREAVLDMMMCAQLSAEAALALVRADREASAAHQRSVEEHVQRLRDRMDRR
;
A
#
# COMPACT_ATOMS: atom_id res chain seq x y z
N MET A 1 -24.43 4.21 2.94
CA MET A 1 -23.15 4.23 3.68
C MET A 1 -22.85 2.79 4.06
N SER A 2 -22.05 2.10 3.25
CA SER A 2 -21.60 0.76 3.59
C SER A 2 -20.55 0.90 4.67
N ALA A 3 -20.70 0.19 5.79
CA ALA A 3 -19.63 0.08 6.78
C ALA A 3 -18.50 -0.71 6.12
N GLU A 4 -17.57 -0.01 5.48
CA GLU A 4 -16.26 -0.58 5.14
C GLU A 4 -15.67 -1.10 6.44
N LYS A 5 -15.65 -2.43 6.60
CA LYS A 5 -14.98 -3.08 7.71
C LYS A 5 -13.54 -2.58 7.71
N ASP A 6 -13.15 -1.88 8.78
CA ASP A 6 -11.79 -1.47 8.99
C ASP A 6 -10.91 -2.73 9.09
N ILE A 7 -10.33 -3.15 7.96
CA ILE A 7 -9.49 -4.36 7.90
C ILE A 7 -8.24 -4.23 8.77
N TRP A 8 -7.93 -3.02 9.24
CA TRP A 8 -6.79 -2.74 10.11
C TRP A 8 -7.13 -2.90 11.59
N ASN A 9 -8.42 -2.91 11.95
CA ASN A 9 -8.87 -3.10 13.32
C ASN A 9 -9.64 -4.41 13.48
N ILE A 10 -8.96 -5.39 14.10
CA ILE A 10 -9.64 -6.59 14.59
C ILE A 10 -10.35 -6.23 15.88
N GLU A 11 -11.63 -5.90 15.83
CA GLU A 11 -12.48 -5.78 17.02
C GLU A 11 -12.78 -7.17 17.59
N LEU A 12 -12.77 -7.30 18.92
CA LEU A 12 -13.21 -8.53 19.57
C LEU A 12 -14.74 -8.55 19.53
N THR A 13 -15.33 -9.50 18.82
CA THR A 13 -16.78 -9.72 18.85
C THR A 13 -17.18 -10.30 20.20
N ASP A 14 -18.43 -10.08 20.62
CA ASP A 14 -18.98 -10.64 21.86
C ASP A 14 -18.86 -12.18 21.89
N GLU A 15 -19.01 -12.83 20.73
CA GLU A 15 -18.81 -14.27 20.57
C GLU A 15 -17.36 -14.69 20.81
N LEU A 16 -16.39 -13.93 20.31
CA LEU A 16 -14.97 -14.19 20.52
C LEU A 16 -14.60 -13.96 21.99
N VAL A 17 -15.14 -12.91 22.63
CA VAL A 17 -14.98 -12.66 24.07
C VAL A 17 -15.53 -13.83 24.90
N ALA A 18 -16.74 -14.28 24.59
CA ALA A 18 -17.37 -15.42 25.25
C ALA A 18 -16.56 -16.72 25.09
N SER A 19 -15.95 -16.94 23.92
CA SER A 19 -15.06 -18.10 23.71
C SER A 19 -13.76 -18.00 24.51
N LEU A 20 -13.19 -16.79 24.67
CA LEU A 20 -12.00 -16.55 25.49
C LEU A 20 -12.28 -16.75 26.98
N ASP A 21 -13.49 -16.44 27.45
CA ASP A 21 -13.92 -16.63 28.83
C ASP A 21 -14.08 -18.12 29.22
N GLN A 22 -14.26 -19.02 28.24
CA GLN A 22 -14.33 -20.47 28.46
C GLN A 22 -12.95 -21.12 28.62
N LEU A 23 -11.86 -20.39 28.32
CA LEU A 23 -10.50 -20.91 28.42
C LEU A 23 -9.96 -20.83 29.85
N PRO A 24 -9.08 -21.79 30.27
CA PRO A 24 -8.28 -21.62 31.47
C PRO A 24 -7.45 -20.33 31.43
N PRO A 25 -7.16 -19.69 32.58
CA PRO A 25 -6.51 -18.38 32.63
C PRO A 25 -5.21 -18.26 31.81
N GLU A 26 -4.35 -19.27 31.85
CA GLU A 26 -3.09 -19.32 31.10
C GLU A 26 -3.33 -19.36 29.59
N ARG A 27 -4.28 -20.18 29.13
CA ARG A 27 -4.65 -20.30 27.71
C ARG A 27 -5.33 -19.05 27.18
N ARG A 28 -6.15 -18.41 28.01
CA ARG A 28 -6.76 -17.11 27.69
C ARG A 28 -5.68 -16.03 27.50
N HIS A 29 -4.68 -16.01 28.37
CA HIS A 29 -3.57 -15.07 28.28
C HIS A 29 -2.77 -15.26 26.99
N GLU A 30 -2.38 -16.51 26.68
CA GLU A 30 -1.70 -16.84 25.42
C GLU A 30 -2.49 -16.40 24.17
N ALA A 31 -3.80 -16.63 24.18
CA ALA A 31 -4.69 -16.25 23.07
C ALA A 31 -4.78 -14.72 22.89
N LEU A 32 -4.92 -13.97 23.99
CA LEU A 32 -4.93 -12.50 23.97
C LEU A 32 -3.59 -11.92 23.51
N ASP A 33 -2.46 -12.50 23.94
CA ASP A 33 -1.13 -12.09 23.51
C ASP A 33 -0.91 -12.33 22.01
N HIS A 34 -1.40 -13.45 21.49
CA HIS A 34 -1.35 -13.71 20.05
C HIS A 34 -2.18 -12.70 19.26
N LEU A 35 -3.40 -12.39 19.73
CA LEU A 35 -4.28 -11.42 19.11
C LEU A 35 -3.69 -10.00 19.13
N ASN A 36 -3.10 -9.59 20.25
CA ASN A 36 -2.44 -8.28 20.37
C ASN A 36 -1.23 -8.16 19.44
N ARG A 37 -0.43 -9.23 19.29
CA ARG A 37 0.66 -9.27 18.30
C ARG A 37 0.14 -9.14 16.86
N GLY A 38 -0.96 -9.82 16.52
CA GLY A 38 -1.61 -9.68 15.23
C GLY A 38 -2.06 -8.25 14.94
N ARG A 39 -2.71 -7.59 15.90
CA ARG A 39 -3.10 -6.18 15.81
C ARG A 39 -1.90 -5.25 15.60
N ALA A 40 -0.83 -5.45 16.37
CA ALA A 40 0.40 -4.67 16.24
C ALA A 40 1.05 -4.84 14.86
N ALA A 41 1.06 -6.06 14.31
CA ALA A 41 1.58 -6.32 12.96
C ALA A 41 0.74 -5.64 11.88
N MET A 42 -0.58 -5.65 11.99
CA MET A 42 -1.48 -4.96 11.05
C MET A 42 -1.29 -3.43 11.10
N ALA A 43 -1.16 -2.86 12.30
CA ALA A 43 -0.86 -1.44 12.46
C ALA A 43 0.49 -1.07 11.82
N ALA A 44 1.54 -1.86 12.06
CA ALA A 44 2.84 -1.65 11.46
C ALA A 44 2.81 -1.76 9.92
N ALA A 45 2.04 -2.71 9.37
CA ALA A 45 1.86 -2.84 7.93
C ALA A 45 1.14 -1.63 7.32
N ARG A 46 0.11 -1.11 8.00
CA ARG A 46 -0.59 0.12 7.60
C ARG A 46 0.36 1.31 7.59
N ASP A 47 1.15 1.49 8.66
CA ASP A 47 2.12 2.57 8.77
C ASP A 47 3.20 2.48 7.68
N ALA A 48 3.66 1.27 7.35
CA ALA A 48 4.60 1.03 6.27
C ALA A 48 4.01 1.40 4.89
N LEU A 49 2.74 1.11 4.62
CA LEU A 49 2.07 1.53 3.39
C LEU A 49 1.96 3.06 3.29
N VAL A 50 1.62 3.73 4.39
CA VAL A 50 1.58 5.20 4.45
C VAL A 50 2.97 5.80 4.22
N ALA A 51 4.01 5.23 4.83
CA ALA A 51 5.38 5.67 4.61
C ALA A 51 5.80 5.47 3.14
N SER A 52 5.50 4.31 2.57
CA SER A 52 5.77 4.01 1.15
C SER A 52 5.08 4.99 0.22
N ALA A 53 3.81 5.34 0.45
CA ALA A 53 3.10 6.34 -0.35
C ALA A 53 3.79 7.71 -0.31
N ARG A 54 4.24 8.15 0.88
CA ARG A 54 5.00 9.41 1.04
C ARG A 54 6.36 9.35 0.35
N ASP A 55 7.03 8.20 0.36
CA ASP A 55 8.31 8.01 -0.33
C ASP A 55 8.14 8.14 -1.85
N MET A 56 7.05 7.59 -2.38
CA MET A 56 6.70 7.73 -3.80
C MET A 56 6.36 9.18 -4.18
N GLU A 57 5.60 9.89 -3.36
CA GLU A 57 5.35 11.33 -3.55
C GLU A 57 6.66 12.13 -3.55
N ARG A 58 7.57 11.83 -2.60
CA ARG A 58 8.91 12.45 -2.58
C ARG A 58 9.70 12.11 -3.84
N MET A 59 9.60 10.90 -4.37
CA MET A 59 10.28 10.53 -5.61
C MET A 59 9.80 11.39 -6.79
N VAL A 60 8.51 11.71 -6.88
CA VAL A 60 7.96 12.64 -7.89
C VAL A 60 8.64 14.01 -7.80
N ASP A 61 8.84 14.53 -6.58
CA ASP A 61 9.54 15.81 -6.39
C ASP A 61 11.02 15.75 -6.80
N HIS A 62 11.69 14.62 -6.59
CA HIS A 62 13.08 14.41 -7.05
C HIS A 62 13.17 14.27 -8.58
N LEU A 63 12.13 13.75 -9.23
CA LEU A 63 12.07 13.61 -10.69
C LEU A 63 11.72 14.92 -11.40
N ARG A 64 11.06 15.86 -10.72
CA ARG A 64 10.64 17.15 -11.31
C ARG A 64 11.80 17.96 -11.90
N PRO A 65 12.97 18.14 -11.25
CA PRO A 65 14.12 18.79 -11.88
C PRO A 65 14.64 18.04 -13.12
N MET A 66 14.61 16.70 -13.10
CA MET A 66 15.05 15.89 -14.24
C MET A 66 14.11 16.07 -15.44
N LEU A 67 12.82 16.25 -15.20
CA LEU A 67 11.83 16.55 -16.23
C LEU A 67 12.10 17.91 -16.87
N ILE A 68 12.40 18.93 -16.06
CA ILE A 68 12.73 20.29 -16.53
C ILE A 68 14.02 20.28 -17.36
N ALA A 69 15.01 19.48 -16.95
CA ALA A 69 16.29 19.35 -17.64
C ALA A 69 16.27 18.34 -18.81
N ALA A 70 15.11 17.77 -19.17
CA ALA A 70 15.00 16.79 -20.25
C ALA A 70 15.08 17.47 -21.63
N GLU A 71 16.25 17.36 -22.27
CA GLU A 71 16.54 17.95 -23.58
C GLU A 71 15.92 17.18 -24.76
N THR A 72 15.54 15.91 -24.56
CA THR A 72 14.94 15.06 -25.58
C THR A 72 13.54 14.61 -25.19
N GLU A 73 12.69 14.38 -26.19
CA GLU A 73 11.33 13.86 -25.96
C GLU A 73 11.38 12.51 -25.24
N ASP A 74 12.22 11.58 -25.70
CA ASP A 74 12.37 10.28 -25.05
C ASP A 74 12.75 10.38 -23.57
N ARG A 75 13.62 11.33 -23.20
CA ARG A 75 14.02 11.52 -21.79
C ARG A 75 12.89 12.12 -20.99
N ARG A 76 12.12 13.04 -21.58
CA ARG A 76 10.93 13.62 -20.95
C ARG A 76 9.88 12.55 -20.69
N GLU A 77 9.57 11.72 -21.69
CA GLU A 77 8.64 10.60 -21.56
C GLU A 77 9.08 9.59 -20.50
N ALA A 78 10.37 9.20 -20.50
CA ALA A 78 10.89 8.27 -19.49
C ALA A 78 10.72 8.81 -18.06
N VAL A 79 11.01 10.10 -17.84
CA VAL A 79 10.83 10.75 -16.53
C VAL A 79 9.33 10.84 -16.16
N LEU A 80 8.46 11.20 -17.11
CA LEU A 80 7.01 11.23 -16.89
C LEU A 80 6.45 9.86 -16.52
N ASP A 81 6.90 8.79 -17.19
CA ASP A 81 6.47 7.44 -16.85
C ASP A 81 6.97 7.01 -15.47
N MET A 82 8.19 7.37 -15.07
CA MET A 82 8.67 7.14 -13.71
C MET A 82 7.83 7.89 -12.67
N MET A 83 7.49 9.15 -12.93
CA MET A 83 6.63 9.96 -12.06
C MET A 83 5.23 9.35 -11.93
N MET A 84 4.67 8.85 -13.04
CA MET A 84 3.36 8.23 -13.07
C MET A 84 3.35 6.88 -12.34
N CYS A 85 4.38 6.04 -12.54
CA CYS A 85 4.58 4.82 -11.74
C CYS A 85 4.63 5.13 -10.24
N ALA A 86 5.37 6.16 -9.83
CA ALA A 86 5.44 6.58 -8.43
C ALA A 86 4.07 6.97 -7.89
N GLN A 87 3.37 7.85 -8.60
CA GLN A 87 2.05 8.36 -8.20
C GLN A 87 1.02 7.23 -8.07
N LEU A 88 0.94 6.35 -9.07
CA LEU A 88 0.02 5.22 -9.06
C LEU A 88 0.39 4.21 -7.95
N SER A 89 1.67 4.01 -7.67
CA SER A 89 2.11 3.16 -6.55
C SER A 89 1.71 3.77 -5.19
N ALA A 90 1.79 5.09 -5.04
CA ALA A 90 1.33 5.79 -3.85
C ALA A 90 -0.19 5.63 -3.67
N GLU A 91 -0.95 5.81 -4.74
CA GLU A 91 -2.41 5.64 -4.74
C GLU A 91 -2.81 4.20 -4.43
N ALA A 92 -2.13 3.21 -4.99
CA ALA A 92 -2.35 1.79 -4.67
C ALA A 92 -2.13 1.49 -3.19
N ALA A 93 -1.05 2.03 -2.59
CA ALA A 93 -0.75 1.87 -1.18
C ALA A 93 -1.80 2.56 -0.28
N LEU A 94 -2.23 3.77 -0.64
CA LEU A 94 -3.27 4.50 0.09
C LEU A 94 -4.65 3.84 -0.04
N ALA A 95 -4.95 3.23 -1.19
CA ALA A 95 -6.17 2.45 -1.37
C ALA A 95 -6.20 1.24 -0.43
N LEU A 96 -5.08 0.51 -0.28
CA LEU A 96 -4.97 -0.56 0.72
C LEU A 96 -5.19 -0.03 2.15
N VAL A 97 -4.60 1.12 2.50
CA VAL A 97 -4.80 1.76 3.81
C VAL A 97 -6.28 2.11 4.05
N ARG A 98 -7.04 2.42 3.00
CA ARG A 98 -8.49 2.67 3.07
C ARG A 98 -9.34 1.40 3.01
N ALA A 99 -8.72 0.22 2.94
CA ALA A 99 -9.38 -1.06 2.71
C ALA A 99 -10.07 -1.18 1.33
N ASP A 100 -9.75 -0.30 0.38
CA ASP A 100 -10.30 -0.33 -0.98
C ASP A 100 -9.43 -1.23 -1.87
N ARG A 101 -9.81 -2.51 -1.90
CA ARG A 101 -9.11 -3.53 -2.69
C ARG A 101 -9.27 -3.32 -4.20
N GLU A 102 -10.40 -2.80 -4.64
CA GLU A 102 -10.69 -2.62 -6.07
C GLU A 102 -9.83 -1.49 -6.65
N ALA A 103 -9.80 -0.33 -5.96
CA ALA A 103 -8.93 0.77 -6.36
C ALA A 103 -7.45 0.36 -6.32
N SER A 104 -7.01 -0.32 -5.25
CA SER A 104 -5.63 -0.81 -5.15
C SER A 104 -5.24 -1.70 -6.34
N ALA A 105 -6.07 -2.69 -6.68
CA ALA A 105 -5.83 -3.57 -7.81
C ALA A 105 -5.82 -2.82 -9.16
N ALA A 106 -6.66 -1.80 -9.32
CA ALA A 106 -6.68 -0.98 -10.53
C ALA A 106 -5.39 -0.16 -10.69
N HIS A 107 -4.95 0.51 -9.64
CA HIS A 107 -3.68 1.26 -9.65
C HIS A 107 -2.48 0.35 -9.89
N GLN A 108 -2.44 -0.82 -9.25
CA GLN A 108 -1.37 -1.81 -9.44
C GLN A 108 -1.25 -2.28 -10.90
N ARG A 109 -2.38 -2.61 -11.55
CA ARG A 109 -2.37 -2.96 -12.98
C ARG A 109 -1.83 -1.82 -13.84
N SER A 110 -2.21 -0.58 -13.54
CA SER A 110 -1.72 0.58 -14.28
C SER A 110 -0.20 0.79 -14.11
N VAL A 111 0.35 0.53 -12.92
CA VAL A 111 1.81 0.50 -12.69
C VAL A 111 2.48 -0.57 -13.55
N GLU A 112 1.94 -1.79 -13.56
CA GLU A 112 2.49 -2.91 -14.32
C GLU A 112 2.54 -2.62 -15.82
N GLU A 113 1.47 -2.02 -16.37
CA GLU A 113 1.42 -1.57 -17.77
C GLU A 113 2.51 -0.53 -18.07
N HIS A 114 2.70 0.45 -17.18
CA HIS A 114 3.74 1.48 -17.36
C HIS A 114 5.15 0.92 -17.27
N VAL A 115 5.40 0.03 -16.31
CA VAL A 115 6.69 -0.66 -16.18
C VAL A 115 6.98 -1.49 -17.43
N GLN A 116 5.99 -2.17 -17.99
CA GLN A 116 6.17 -2.92 -19.23
C GLN A 116 6.51 -2.00 -20.41
N ARG A 117 5.81 -0.86 -20.56
CA ARG A 117 6.14 0.14 -21.59
C ARG A 117 7.57 0.68 -21.45
N LEU A 118 8.00 0.94 -20.21
CA LEU A 118 9.38 1.35 -19.91
C LEU A 118 10.39 0.30 -20.36
N ARG A 119 10.17 -0.98 -20.03
CA ARG A 119 11.03 -2.10 -20.45
C ARG A 119 11.10 -2.23 -21.97
N ASP A 120 9.95 -2.23 -22.64
CA ASP A 120 9.88 -2.36 -24.10
C ASP A 120 10.66 -1.26 -24.83
N ARG A 121 10.75 -0.05 -24.27
CA ARG A 121 11.56 1.04 -24.83
C ARG A 121 13.05 0.86 -24.56
N MET A 122 13.42 0.35 -23.39
CA MET A 122 14.82 0.06 -23.07
C MET A 122 15.38 -1.03 -23.98
N ASP A 123 14.59 -2.06 -24.29
CA ASP A 123 15.00 -3.19 -25.13
C ASP A 123 15.10 -2.82 -26.63
N ARG A 124 14.53 -1.68 -27.05
CA ARG A 124 14.59 -1.18 -28.44
C ARG A 124 15.77 -0.23 -28.71
N ARG A 125 16.60 0.06 -27.69
CA ARG A 125 17.79 0.90 -27.77
C ARG A 125 19.07 0.07 -27.78
#